data_AF-A0A9E5W8L6-F1
#
_entry.id   AF-A0A9E5W8L6-F1
#
_cell.length_a   1.000
_cell.length_b   1.000
_cell.length_c   1.000
_cell.angle_alpha   90.00
_cell.angle_beta   90.00
_cell.angle_gamma   90.00
#
_symmetry.space_group_name_H-M   'P 1'
#
loop_
_entity.id
_entity.type
_entity.pdbx_description
1 polymer ?
#
loop_
_entity_poly.entity_id
_entity_poly.type
_entity_poly.pdbx_seq_one_letter_code
_entity_poly.pdbx_strand_id
1 'polypeptide(L)'
;MTSFFLSVALGLCFLMLFSMYRALFGPTVLDRLIGVNAIGSKTVILLLLIGFLYDRMDMFVDIALAYAFLNFIAVLAASRYFHKRKGLYEESFMD
;
A
#
# COMPACT_ATOMS: atom_id res chain seq x y z
N MET A 1 -9.21 15.04 -21.82
CA MET A 1 -8.20 14.73 -20.78
C MET A 1 -8.85 14.13 -19.54
N THR A 2 -9.93 14.73 -19.02
CA THR A 2 -10.68 14.22 -17.86
C THR A 2 -11.12 12.76 -17.99
N SER A 3 -11.65 12.35 -19.16
CA SER A 3 -12.08 10.96 -19.39
C SER A 3 -10.94 9.94 -19.32
N PHE A 4 -9.71 10.34 -19.65
CA PHE A 4 -8.53 9.47 -19.53
C PHE A 4 -8.20 9.23 -18.05
N PHE A 5 -8.11 10.29 -17.25
CA PHE A 5 -7.85 10.18 -15.81
C PHE A 5 -8.95 9.42 -15.07
N LEU A 6 -10.20 9.60 -15.47
CA LEU A 6 -11.33 8.89 -14.88
C LEU A 6 -11.30 7.38 -15.18
N SER A 7 -10.95 6.99 -16.41
CA SER A 7 -10.72 5.58 -16.77
C SER A 7 -9.56 4.96 -15.99
N VAL A 8 -8.45 5.70 -15.81
CA VAL A 8 -7.30 5.25 -15.01
C VAL A 8 -7.70 5.08 -13.54
N ALA A 9 -8.44 6.03 -12.97
CA ALA A 9 -8.92 5.95 -11.59
C ALA A 9 -9.85 4.74 -11.37
N LEU A 10 -10.78 4.49 -12.29
CA LEU A 10 -11.65 3.30 -12.26
C LEU A 10 -10.85 2.00 -12.37
N GLY A 11 -9.86 1.94 -13.28
CA GLY A 11 -8.95 0.80 -13.40
C GLY A 11 -8.15 0.55 -12.13
N LEU A 12 -7.66 1.61 -11.48
CA LEU A 12 -6.96 1.52 -10.20
C LEU A 12 -7.86 1.02 -9.08
N CYS A 13 -9.11 1.50 -9.00
CA CYS A 13 -10.10 0.97 -8.05
C CYS A 13 -10.33 -0.53 -8.27
N PHE A 14 -10.42 -0.99 -9.51
CA PHE A 14 -10.57 -2.41 -9.82
C PHE A 14 -9.33 -3.22 -9.38
N LEU A 15 -8.12 -2.72 -9.66
CA LEU A 15 -6.87 -3.35 -9.21
C LEU A 15 -6.75 -3.38 -7.68
N MET A 16 -7.28 -2.37 -6.98
CA MET A 16 -7.33 -2.35 -5.53
C MET A 16 -8.16 -3.50 -4.95
N LEU A 17 -9.29 -3.84 -5.57
CA LEU A 17 -10.13 -4.97 -5.14
C LEU A 17 -9.34 -6.28 -5.15
N PHE A 18 -8.55 -6.52 -6.19
CA PHE A 18 -7.66 -7.69 -6.29
C PHE A 18 -6.58 -7.71 -5.20
N SER A 19 -5.96 -6.56 -4.92
CA SER A 19 -4.98 -6.46 -3.83
C SER A 19 -5.59 -6.64 -2.44
N MET A 20 -6.84 -6.19 -2.25
CA MET A 20 -7.58 -6.35 -0.99
C MET A 20 -7.96 -7.80 -0.74
N TYR A 21 -8.36 -8.53 -1.79
CA TYR A 21 -8.56 -9.98 -1.71
C TYR A 21 -7.28 -10.70 -1.24
N ARG A 22 -6.11 -10.37 -1.81
CA ARG A 22 -4.83 -10.98 -1.40
C ARG A 22 -4.40 -10.60 0.02
N ALA A 23 -4.67 -9.37 0.45
CA ALA A 23 -4.37 -8.91 1.80
C ALA A 23 -5.20 -9.64 2.88
N LEU A 24 -6.45 -10.00 2.57
CA LEU A 24 -7.35 -10.69 3.50
C LEU A 24 -7.15 -12.21 3.51
N PHE A 25 -7.01 -12.82 2.33
CA PHE A 25 -6.89 -14.29 2.17
C PHE A 25 -5.44 -14.79 2.15
N GLY A 26 -4.45 -13.94 2.43
CA GLY A 26 -3.04 -14.34 2.49
C GLY A 26 -2.81 -15.45 3.54
N PRO A 27 -2.20 -16.59 3.18
CA PRO A 27 -1.97 -17.71 4.09
C PRO A 27 -0.92 -17.39 5.16
N THR A 28 0.10 -16.59 4.81
CA THR A 28 1.14 -16.16 5.76
C THR A 28 0.94 -14.72 6.22
N VAL A 29 1.45 -14.39 7.40
CA VAL A 29 1.41 -13.01 7.93
C VAL A 29 2.23 -12.05 7.05
N LEU A 30 3.28 -12.57 6.41
CA LEU A 30 4.10 -11.84 5.45
C LEU A 30 3.32 -11.52 4.17
N ASP A 31 2.55 -12.47 3.63
CA ASP A 31 1.71 -12.26 2.45
C ASP A 31 0.65 -11.18 2.69
N ARG A 32 0.05 -11.18 3.89
CA ARG A 32 -0.90 -10.14 4.31
C ARG A 32 -0.22 -8.78 4.39
N LEU A 33 1.00 -8.72 4.94
CA LEU A 33 1.77 -7.48 5.04
C LEU A 33 2.09 -6.89 3.66
N ILE A 34 2.55 -7.73 2.74
CA ILE A 34 2.85 -7.33 1.35
C ILE A 34 1.56 -6.88 0.66
N GLY A 35 0.43 -7.55 0.92
CA GLY A 35 -0.89 -7.15 0.43
C GLY A 35 -1.29 -5.75 0.91
N VAL A 36 -1.15 -5.46 2.19
CA VAL A 36 -1.46 -4.14 2.77
C VAL A 36 -0.56 -3.05 2.18
N ASN A 37 0.74 -3.30 2.05
CA ASN A 37 1.65 -2.33 1.45
C ASN A 37 1.29 -2.02 -0.01
N ALA A 38 0.94 -3.04 -0.78
CA ALA A 38 0.52 -2.90 -2.17
C ALA A 38 -0.79 -2.11 -2.33
N ILE A 39 -1.66 -2.10 -1.33
CA ILE A 39 -2.87 -1.25 -1.28
C ILE A 39 -2.44 0.20 -1.02
N GLY A 40 -1.59 0.44 -0.03
CA GLY A 40 -1.13 1.78 0.34
C GLY A 40 -0.53 2.56 -0.82
N SER A 41 0.30 1.91 -1.66
CA SER A 41 0.90 2.55 -2.84
C SER A 41 -0.15 2.99 -3.88
N LYS A 42 -1.21 2.20 -4.08
CA LYS A 42 -2.31 2.56 -5.00
C LYS A 42 -3.14 3.70 -4.45
N THR A 43 -3.32 3.78 -3.12
CA THR A 43 -4.08 4.84 -2.46
C THR A 43 -3.44 6.21 -2.67
N VAL A 44 -2.10 6.29 -2.59
CA VAL A 44 -1.36 7.54 -2.86
C VAL A 44 -1.62 8.03 -4.29
N ILE A 45 -1.57 7.13 -5.28
CA ILE A 45 -1.84 7.48 -6.69
C ILE A 45 -3.29 7.93 -6.87
N LEU A 46 -4.24 7.26 -6.20
CA LEU A 46 -5.66 7.62 -6.25
C LEU A 46 -5.91 9.01 -5.67
N LEU A 47 -5.27 9.37 -4.55
CA LEU A 47 -5.35 10.70 -3.95
C LEU A 47 -4.87 11.80 -4.91
N LEU A 48 -3.76 11.57 -5.61
CA LEU A 48 -3.24 12.52 -6.60
C LEU A 48 -4.16 12.62 -7.83
N LEU A 49 -4.72 11.51 -8.31
CA LEU A 49 -5.69 11.52 -9.41
C LEU A 49 -6.96 12.30 -9.04
N ILE A 50 -7.44 12.14 -7.81
CA ILE A 50 -8.57 12.92 -7.28
C ILE A 50 -8.19 14.41 -7.22
N GLY A 51 -7.01 14.74 -6.69
CA GLY A 51 -6.51 16.12 -6.65
C GLY A 51 -6.43 16.78 -8.03
N PHE A 52 -6.06 16.01 -9.06
CA PHE A 52 -6.07 16.46 -10.45
C PHE A 52 -7.49 16.76 -10.93
N LEU A 53 -8.44 15.87 -10.61
CA LEU A 53 -9.81 15.97 -11.09
C LEU A 53 -10.57 17.16 -10.47
N TYR A 54 -10.24 17.51 -9.22
CA TYR A 54 -10.86 18.60 -8.46
C TYR A 54 -10.12 19.94 -8.53
N ASP A 55 -9.04 20.05 -9.31
CA ASP A 55 -8.25 21.27 -9.46
C ASP A 55 -7.76 21.85 -8.10
N ARG A 56 -7.39 20.94 -7.20
CA ARG A 56 -6.96 21.22 -5.81
C ARG A 56 -5.71 20.45 -5.43
N MET A 57 -4.78 20.33 -6.38
CA MET A 57 -3.60 19.47 -6.25
C MET A 57 -2.78 19.73 -5.00
N ASP A 58 -2.58 20.98 -4.62
CA ASP A 58 -1.72 21.36 -3.50
C ASP A 58 -2.15 20.65 -2.19
N MET A 59 -3.45 20.65 -1.89
CA MET A 59 -4.00 19.99 -0.70
C MET A 59 -3.87 18.46 -0.77
N PHE A 60 -4.11 17.87 -1.94
CA PHE A 60 -4.06 16.42 -2.11
C PHE A 60 -2.62 15.87 -2.10
N VAL A 61 -1.65 16.66 -2.54
CA VAL A 61 -0.23 16.30 -2.46
C VAL A 61 0.22 16.18 -1.00
N ASP A 62 -0.19 17.12 -0.15
CA ASP A 62 0.11 17.06 1.29
C ASP A 62 -0.47 15.80 1.95
N ILE A 63 -1.74 15.50 1.64
CA ILE A 63 -2.41 14.29 2.16
C ILE A 63 -1.74 13.03 1.61
N ALA A 64 -1.40 13.00 0.32
CA ALA A 64 -0.74 11.87 -0.33
C ALA A 64 0.66 11.59 0.26
N LEU A 65 1.43 12.64 0.53
CA LEU A 65 2.73 12.54 1.20
C LEU A 65 2.59 12.01 2.63
N ALA A 66 1.66 12.56 3.41
CA ALA A 66 1.39 12.06 4.76
C ALA A 66 1.00 10.57 4.76
N TYR A 67 0.15 10.16 3.81
CA TYR A 67 -0.27 8.77 3.66
C TYR A 67 0.88 7.85 3.22
N ALA A 68 1.75 8.33 2.33
CA ALA A 68 2.94 7.59 1.88
C ALA A 68 3.90 7.33 3.05
N PHE A 69 4.17 8.35 3.87
CA PHE A 69 4.99 8.19 5.07
C PHE A 69 4.36 7.25 6.09
N LEU A 70 3.05 7.34 6.31
CA LEU A 70 2.33 6.46 7.23
C LEU A 70 2.39 4.99 6.78
N ASN A 71 2.17 4.73 5.48
CA ASN A 71 2.30 3.38 4.92
C ASN A 71 3.73 2.85 5.04
N PHE A 72 4.75 3.70 4.84
CA PHE A 72 6.14 3.33 5.01
C PHE A 72 6.48 2.97 6.46
N ILE A 73 6.06 3.80 7.43
CA ILE A 73 6.26 3.54 8.85
C ILE A 73 5.54 2.27 9.29
N ALA A 74 4.32 2.03 8.81
CA ALA A 74 3.55 0.82 9.13
C ALA A 74 4.29 -0.46 8.72
N VAL A 75 4.86 -0.48 7.51
CA VAL A 75 5.66 -1.62 7.04
C VAL A 75 6.96 -1.76 7.81
N LEU A 76 7.65 -0.66 8.10
CA LEU A 76 8.89 -0.70 8.88
C LEU A 76 8.64 -1.22 10.31
N ALA A 77 7.57 -0.75 10.95
CA ALA A 77 7.15 -1.18 12.27
C ALA A 77 6.79 -2.67 12.27
N ALA A 78 6.05 -3.13 11.26
CA ALA A 78 5.73 -4.53 11.12
C ALA A 78 6.99 -5.39 10.89
N SER A 79 7.88 -4.97 9.99
CA SER A 79 9.17 -5.64 9.75
C SER A 79 9.98 -5.79 11.05
N ARG A 80 10.11 -4.71 11.82
CA ARG A 80 10.79 -4.70 13.14
C ARG A 80 10.09 -5.62 14.15
N TYR A 81 8.76 -5.64 14.15
CA TYR A 81 7.97 -6.52 15.03
C TYR A 81 8.20 -8.00 14.70
N PHE A 82 8.18 -8.37 13.42
CA PHE A 82 8.47 -9.75 13.00
C PHE A 82 9.91 -10.14 13.30
N HIS A 83 10.87 -9.26 13.04
CA HIS A 83 12.27 -9.49 13.36
C HIS A 83 12.50 -9.72 14.86
N LYS A 84 11.80 -8.97 15.74
CA LYS A 84 11.95 -9.10 17.19
C LYS A 84 11.21 -10.31 17.78
N ARG A 85 10.12 -10.78 17.16
CA ARG A 85 9.30 -11.91 17.68
C ARG A 85 9.63 -13.28 17.07
N LYS A 86 10.19 -13.34 15.87
CA LYS A 86 10.64 -14.59 15.25
C LYS A 86 12.08 -14.42 14.79
N GLY A 87 13.01 -15.08 15.47
CA GLY A 87 14.37 -15.31 14.98
C GLY A 87 14.31 -16.10 13.67
N LEU A 88 14.16 -15.40 12.54
CA LEU A 88 14.04 -16.00 11.21
C LEU A 88 15.40 -16.48 10.65
N TYR A 89 16.38 -16.77 11.51
CA TYR A 89 17.73 -17.20 11.14
C TYR A 89 18.34 -18.28 12.06
N GLU A 90 17.57 -18.90 12.97
CA GLU A 90 18.12 -19.94 13.88
C GLU A 90 17.89 -21.40 13.43
N GLU A 91 17.33 -21.64 12.24
CA GLU A 91 17.25 -23.00 11.67
C GLU A 91 18.11 -23.22 10.41
N SER A 92 18.71 -22.18 9.81
CA SER A 92 19.47 -22.33 8.54
C SER A 92 20.99 -22.44 8.70
N PHE A 93 21.51 -22.48 9.93
CA PHE A 93 22.95 -22.62 10.23
C PHE A 93 23.25 -23.77 11.19
N MET A 94 22.29 -24.68 11.35
CA MET A 94 22.42 -25.87 12.19
C MET A 94 22.15 -27.13 11.36
N ASP A 95 22.80 -27.22 10.20
CA ASP A 95 23.11 -28.46 9.48
C ASP A 95 24.40 -28.24 8.66
#